data_AF-A0A0B1THI4-F1
#
_entry.id   AF-A0A0B1THI4-F1
#
_cell.length_a   1.000
_cell.length_b   1.000
_cell.length_c   1.000
_cell.angle_alpha   90.00
_cell.angle_beta   90.00
_cell.angle_gamma   90.00
#
_symmetry.space_group_name_H-M   'P 1'
#
loop_
_entity.id
_entity.type
_entity.pdbx_description
1 polymer ?
#
loop_
_entity_poly.entity_id
_entity_poly.type
_entity_poly.pdbx_seq_one_letter_code
_entity_poly.pdbx_strand_id
1 'polypeptide(L)'
;MNTQFFQAISTTEFTCMKNNGHSFFIGRVFRSNGAVDTQGIQNIKNAKSAGISHVDGYIFPCTTSSCAAPATQISEASKALKNAGATVGMLWLDIETYNWPSDHTKNREFIEAMGKELTVSYSLKK
;
A
#
# COMPACT_ATOMS: atom_id res chain seq x y z
N MET A 1 -14.88 5.48 0.65
CA MET A 1 -15.06 4.23 1.41
C MET A 1 -13.86 3.35 1.08
N ASN A 2 -12.85 3.27 1.95
CA ASN A 2 -11.72 2.36 1.78
C ASN A 2 -12.15 0.99 2.31
N THR A 3 -12.61 0.11 1.44
CA THR A 3 -12.92 -1.27 1.82
C THR A 3 -11.60 -2.05 1.91
N GLN A 4 -11.07 -2.22 3.12
CA GLN A 4 -9.87 -3.02 3.34
C GLN A 4 -10.20 -4.51 3.21
N PHE A 5 -9.73 -5.15 2.14
CA PHE A 5 -9.88 -6.58 1.93
C PHE A 5 -8.74 -7.34 2.65
N PHE A 6 -9.10 -8.07 3.70
CA PHE A 6 -8.17 -8.92 4.45
C PHE A 6 -7.94 -10.30 3.80
N GLN A 7 -8.77 -10.65 2.82
CA GLN A 7 -8.72 -11.94 2.11
C GLN A 7 -8.33 -11.73 0.65
N ALA A 8 -7.92 -12.84 0.02
CA ALA A 8 -7.69 -12.88 -1.41
C ALA A 8 -8.98 -12.56 -2.15
N ILE A 9 -8.93 -11.58 -3.06
CA ILE A 9 -9.95 -11.38 -4.07
C ILE A 9 -9.42 -12.04 -5.34
N SER A 10 -10.15 -13.01 -5.86
CA SER A 10 -9.80 -13.74 -7.06
C SER A 10 -9.87 -12.86 -8.32
N THR A 11 -9.18 -13.29 -9.38
CA THR A 11 -9.27 -12.63 -10.70
C THR A 11 -10.69 -12.62 -11.25
N THR A 12 -11.49 -13.67 -10.98
CA THR A 12 -12.90 -13.76 -11.39
C THR A 12 -13.75 -12.69 -10.69
N GLU A 13 -13.55 -12.48 -9.39
CA GLU A 13 -14.25 -11.42 -8.65
C GLU A 13 -13.86 -10.03 -9.14
N PHE A 14 -12.57 -9.78 -9.43
CA PHE A 14 -12.16 -8.53 -10.07
C PHE A 14 -12.71 -8.36 -11.49
N THR A 15 -12.87 -9.45 -12.24
CA THR A 15 -13.50 -9.42 -13.57
C THR A 15 -14.97 -9.05 -13.45
N CYS A 16 -15.68 -9.60 -12.45
CA CYS A 16 -17.03 -9.19 -12.11
C CYS A 16 -17.09 -7.70 -11.78
N MET A 17 -16.19 -7.21 -10.91
CA MET A 17 -16.12 -5.79 -10.57
C MET A 17 -15.90 -4.90 -11.80
N LYS A 18 -14.97 -5.27 -12.68
CA LYS A 18 -14.73 -4.57 -13.94
C LYS A 18 -15.96 -4.52 -14.83
N ASN A 19 -16.64 -5.66 -15.01
CA ASN A 19 -17.85 -5.75 -15.84
C ASN A 19 -19.01 -4.92 -15.26
N ASN A 20 -18.98 -4.63 -13.96
CA ASN A 20 -19.90 -3.73 -13.27
C ASN A 20 -19.41 -2.27 -13.22
N GLY A 21 -18.42 -1.91 -14.05
CA GLY A 21 -17.98 -0.52 -14.23
C GLY A 21 -16.91 -0.03 -13.25
N HIS A 22 -16.35 -0.90 -12.41
CA HIS A 22 -15.23 -0.53 -11.54
C HIS A 22 -13.90 -0.52 -12.31
N SER A 23 -13.22 0.62 -12.33
CA SER A 23 -11.96 0.81 -13.08
C SER A 23 -10.74 1.09 -12.20
N PHE A 24 -10.94 1.22 -10.88
CA PHE A 24 -9.91 1.63 -9.92
C PHE A 24 -9.88 0.69 -8.70
N PHE A 25 -8.68 0.29 -8.27
CA PHE A 25 -8.46 -0.53 -7.08
C PHE A 25 -7.17 -0.12 -6.36
N ILE A 26 -7.20 -0.03 -5.02
CA ILE A 26 -6.00 0.17 -4.20
C ILE A 26 -5.85 -1.03 -3.26
N GLY A 27 -4.74 -1.77 -3.39
CA GLY A 27 -4.44 -2.90 -2.50
C GLY A 27 -3.51 -2.51 -1.35
N ARG A 28 -3.69 -3.11 -0.17
CA ARG A 28 -2.72 -2.90 0.93
C ARG A 28 -1.41 -3.59 0.62
N VAL A 29 -0.29 -2.91 0.87
CA VAL A 29 1.06 -3.44 0.66
C VAL A 29 1.78 -3.66 1.99
N PHE A 30 1.46 -2.85 2.99
CA PHE A 30 2.10 -2.87 4.30
C PHE A 30 1.07 -2.57 5.39
N ARG A 31 1.22 -3.22 6.55
CA ARG A 31 0.24 -3.23 7.63
C ARG A 31 0.73 -2.41 8.82
N SER A 32 -0.22 -1.88 9.59
CA SER A 32 0.03 -1.15 10.84
C SER A 32 0.65 -1.99 11.97
N ASN A 33 0.90 -3.27 11.75
CA ASN A 33 1.68 -4.14 12.63
C ASN A 33 3.15 -4.30 12.19
N GLY A 34 3.60 -3.52 11.20
CA GLY A 34 5.01 -3.51 10.78
C GLY A 34 5.38 -4.60 9.79
N ALA A 35 4.40 -5.16 9.07
CA ALA A 35 4.64 -6.28 8.15
C ALA A 35 4.03 -6.06 6.77
N VAL A 36 4.74 -6.56 5.75
CA VAL A 36 4.24 -6.68 4.38
C VAL A 36 2.91 -7.45 4.35
N ASP A 37 1.98 -6.97 3.52
CA ASP A 37 0.71 -7.64 3.24
C ASP A 37 0.82 -8.45 1.94
N THR A 38 1.23 -9.71 2.06
CA THR A 38 1.33 -10.61 0.90
C THR A 38 -0.02 -10.84 0.22
N GLN A 39 -1.11 -10.77 0.98
CA GLN A 39 -2.45 -10.97 0.45
C GLN A 39 -2.91 -9.77 -0.38
N GLY A 40 -2.68 -8.56 0.12
CA GLY A 40 -2.97 -7.35 -0.63
C GLY A 40 -2.11 -7.19 -1.88
N ILE A 41 -0.84 -7.61 -1.84
CA ILE A 41 0.02 -7.71 -3.04
C ILE A 41 -0.56 -8.71 -4.06
N GLN A 42 -1.07 -9.86 -3.61
CA GLN A 42 -1.74 -10.79 -4.52
C GLN A 42 -3.03 -10.20 -5.11
N ASN A 43 -3.78 -9.41 -4.35
CA ASN A 43 -4.97 -8.71 -4.84
C ASN A 43 -4.61 -7.68 -5.93
N ILE A 44 -3.49 -6.96 -5.78
CA ILE A 44 -2.96 -6.05 -6.82
C ILE A 44 -2.71 -6.82 -8.13
N LYS A 45 -2.08 -8.00 -8.05
CA LYS A 45 -1.83 -8.85 -9.22
C LYS A 45 -3.13 -9.33 -9.86
N ASN A 46 -4.06 -9.83 -9.06
CA ASN A 46 -5.35 -10.33 -9.55
C ASN A 46 -6.18 -9.21 -10.22
N ALA A 47 -6.20 -8.00 -9.63
CA ALA A 47 -6.88 -6.84 -10.21
C ALA A 47 -6.29 -6.46 -11.58
N LYS A 48 -4.96 -6.45 -11.70
CA LYS A 48 -4.29 -6.19 -12.97
C LYS A 48 -4.57 -7.28 -14.00
N SER A 49 -4.51 -8.55 -13.60
CA SER A 49 -4.83 -9.68 -14.49
C SER A 49 -6.29 -9.67 -14.97
N ALA A 50 -7.23 -9.19 -14.15
CA ALA A 50 -8.63 -8.98 -14.55
C ALA A 50 -8.82 -7.74 -15.45
N GLY A 51 -7.79 -6.92 -15.61
CA GLY A 51 -7.79 -5.73 -16.44
C GLY A 51 -8.51 -4.54 -15.83
N ILE A 52 -8.47 -4.38 -14.51
CA ILE A 52 -8.79 -3.10 -13.83
C ILE A 52 -7.79 -2.05 -14.33
N SER A 53 -8.29 -0.91 -14.81
CA SER A 53 -7.49 0.10 -15.52
C SER A 53 -6.45 0.79 -14.63
N HIS A 54 -6.82 1.04 -13.37
CA HIS A 54 -5.99 1.77 -12.42
C HIS A 54 -5.83 0.94 -11.16
N VAL A 55 -4.59 0.50 -10.90
CA VAL A 55 -4.28 -0.34 -9.74
C VAL A 55 -3.12 0.27 -8.98
N ASP A 56 -3.40 0.66 -7.75
CA ASP A 56 -2.49 1.30 -6.81
C ASP A 56 -2.26 0.43 -5.57
N GLY A 57 -1.31 0.86 -4.74
CA GLY A 57 -1.07 0.26 -3.43
C GLY A 57 -1.15 1.29 -2.31
N TYR A 58 -1.38 0.85 -1.08
CA TYR A 58 -1.23 1.72 0.09
C TYR A 58 -0.42 1.06 1.20
N ILE A 59 0.18 1.92 2.03
CA ILE A 59 0.96 1.56 3.20
C ILE A 59 0.18 2.09 4.40
N PHE A 60 -0.23 1.19 5.30
CA PHE A 60 -0.77 1.55 6.60
C PHE A 60 0.38 1.56 7.60
N PRO A 61 0.88 2.74 8.03
CA PRO A 61 2.11 2.81 8.80
C PRO A 61 1.98 2.16 10.18
N CYS A 62 3.08 1.55 10.62
CA CYS A 62 3.22 1.13 12.01
C CYS A 62 4.01 2.18 12.80
N THR A 63 3.39 2.73 13.83
CA THR A 63 3.92 3.86 14.62
C THR A 63 4.40 3.44 16.01
N THR A 64 4.30 2.15 16.36
CA THR A 64 4.77 1.65 17.65
C THR A 64 6.30 1.58 17.70
N SER A 65 6.87 1.63 18.91
CA SER A 65 8.32 1.60 19.11
C SER A 65 9.01 0.30 18.65
N SER A 66 8.24 -0.78 18.44
CA SER A 66 8.74 -2.06 17.93
C SER A 66 8.85 -2.10 16.40
N CYS A 67 8.29 -1.11 15.71
CA CYS A 67 8.25 -1.08 14.26
C CYS A 67 9.47 -0.39 13.66
N ALA A 68 9.76 -0.76 12.42
CA ALA A 68 10.87 -0.19 11.68
C ALA A 68 10.71 1.32 11.48
N ALA A 69 11.83 2.01 11.23
CA ALA A 69 11.82 3.43 10.92
C ALA A 69 10.92 3.74 9.70
N PRO A 70 10.32 4.95 9.61
CA PRO A 70 9.35 5.29 8.57
C PRO A 70 9.84 5.02 7.13
N ALA A 71 11.08 5.40 6.80
CA ALA A 71 11.67 5.11 5.48
C ALA A 71 11.86 3.60 5.23
N THR A 72 12.20 2.82 6.26
CA THR A 72 12.36 1.37 6.14
C THR A 72 11.04 0.72 5.75
N GLN A 73 9.91 1.12 6.34
CA GLN A 73 8.58 0.61 5.99
C GLN A 73 8.25 0.84 4.50
N ILE A 74 8.62 2.01 3.94
CA ILE A 74 8.46 2.30 2.50
C ILE A 74 9.34 1.39 1.64
N SER A 75 10.61 1.24 2.01
CA SER A 75 11.57 0.43 1.26
C SER A 75 11.19 -1.05 1.26
N GLU A 76 10.69 -1.57 2.37
CA GLU A 76 10.21 -2.96 2.51
C GLU A 76 8.98 -3.21 1.66
N ALA A 77 7.99 -2.31 1.70
CA ALA A 77 6.80 -2.37 0.85
C ALA A 77 7.16 -2.35 -0.64
N SER A 78 8.05 -1.42 -1.04
CA SER A 78 8.50 -1.27 -2.43
C SER A 78 9.28 -2.50 -2.92
N LYS A 79 10.17 -3.04 -2.07
CA LYS A 79 10.92 -4.26 -2.35
C LYS A 79 10.01 -5.47 -2.46
N ALA A 80 9.00 -5.59 -1.60
CA ALA A 80 8.04 -6.68 -1.66
C ALA A 80 7.23 -6.68 -2.96
N LEU A 81 6.73 -5.52 -3.39
CA LEU A 81 6.07 -5.38 -4.70
C LEU A 81 6.99 -5.80 -5.84
N LYS A 82 8.22 -5.27 -5.87
CA LYS A 82 9.22 -5.59 -6.90
C LYS A 82 9.50 -7.10 -6.95
N ASN A 83 9.76 -7.72 -5.80
CA ASN A 83 10.09 -9.14 -5.71
C ASN A 83 8.90 -10.03 -6.12
N ALA A 84 7.67 -9.59 -5.87
CA ALA A 84 6.46 -10.31 -6.26
C ALA A 84 6.07 -10.11 -7.74
N GLY A 85 6.80 -9.27 -8.49
CA GLY A 85 6.43 -8.87 -9.85
C GLY A 85 5.14 -8.03 -9.91
N ALA A 86 4.72 -7.44 -8.78
CA ALA A 86 3.55 -6.59 -8.70
C ALA A 86 3.94 -5.13 -9.02
N THR A 87 3.14 -4.48 -9.85
CA THR A 87 3.33 -3.06 -10.20
C THR A 87 2.11 -2.27 -9.75
N VAL A 88 2.31 -1.01 -9.36
CA VAL A 88 1.26 -0.08 -8.93
C VAL A 88 1.46 1.25 -9.63
N GLY A 89 0.38 2.00 -9.87
CA GLY A 89 0.46 3.36 -10.41
C GLY A 89 0.94 4.36 -9.38
N MET A 90 0.39 4.27 -8.17
CA MET A 90 0.72 5.09 -7.02
C MET A 90 0.85 4.23 -5.75
N LEU A 91 1.70 4.67 -4.83
CA LEU A 91 1.68 4.23 -3.43
C LEU A 91 1.14 5.34 -2.55
N TRP A 92 0.09 5.03 -1.81
CA TRP A 92 -0.60 5.93 -0.88
C TRP A 92 -0.16 5.68 0.56
N LEU A 93 -0.17 6.73 1.38
CA LEU A 93 -0.05 6.60 2.83
C LEU A 93 -1.46 6.64 3.44
N ASP A 94 -1.83 5.57 4.13
CA ASP A 94 -3.11 5.48 4.85
C ASP A 94 -2.92 5.99 6.28
N ILE A 95 -3.21 7.27 6.49
CA ILE A 95 -3.02 7.98 7.76
C ILE A 95 -4.36 8.08 8.48
N GLU A 96 -4.51 7.26 9.51
CA GLU A 96 -5.71 7.20 10.35
C GLU A 96 -5.38 7.56 11.81
N THR A 97 -6.35 7.51 12.74
CA THR A 97 -6.11 7.77 14.17
C THR A 97 -5.47 6.59 14.92
N TYR A 98 -5.39 5.42 14.30
CA TYR A 98 -4.94 4.18 14.93
C TYR A 98 -3.44 4.22 15.29
N ASN A 99 -3.11 4.04 16.57
CA ASN A 99 -1.76 3.99 17.14
C ASN A 99 -0.87 5.24 16.95
N TRP A 100 -1.43 6.38 16.56
CA TRP A 100 -0.66 7.63 16.50
C TRP A 100 -0.51 8.25 17.90
N PRO A 101 0.70 8.62 18.34
CA PRO A 101 0.88 9.31 19.61
C PRO A 101 0.31 10.73 19.55
N SER A 102 0.11 11.34 20.73
CA SER A 102 -0.39 12.73 20.84
C SER A 102 0.61 13.79 20.37
N ASP A 103 1.88 13.43 20.18
CA ASP A 103 2.92 14.34 19.72
C ASP A 103 2.81 14.60 18.21
N HIS A 104 2.08 15.65 17.86
CA HIS A 104 1.84 16.02 16.46
C HIS A 104 3.11 16.43 15.71
N THR A 105 4.15 16.91 16.41
CA THR A 105 5.43 17.22 15.76
C THR A 105 6.11 15.96 15.29
N LYS A 106 6.20 14.93 16.15
CA LYS A 106 6.74 13.62 15.76
C LYS A 106 5.89 12.94 14.69
N ASN A 107 4.56 13.09 14.74
CA ASN A 107 3.68 12.52 13.72
C ASN A 107 3.97 13.13 12.34
N ARG A 108 4.13 14.45 12.27
CA ARG A 108 4.49 15.15 11.03
C ARG A 108 5.85 14.69 10.51
N GLU A 109 6.87 14.67 11.37
CA GLU A 109 8.22 14.22 11.00
C GLU A 109 8.22 12.78 10.47
N PHE A 110 7.43 11.91 11.08
CA PHE A 110 7.27 10.52 10.65
C PHE A 110 6.65 10.44 9.24
N ILE A 111 5.56 11.17 8.99
CA ILE A 111 4.88 11.19 7.68
C ILE A 111 5.78 11.81 6.60
N GLU A 112 6.48 12.89 6.91
CA GLU A 112 7.42 13.55 6.00
C GLU A 112 8.58 12.61 5.61
N ALA A 113 9.11 11.85 6.57
CA ALA A 113 10.14 10.85 6.30
C ALA A 113 9.65 9.74 5.37
N MET A 114 8.41 9.27 5.53
CA MET A 114 7.79 8.31 4.62
C MET A 114 7.60 8.90 3.21
N GLY A 115 7.04 10.12 3.13
CA GLY A 115 6.82 10.81 1.86
C GLY A 115 8.12 11.06 1.09
N LYS A 116 9.19 11.45 1.78
CA LYS A 116 10.52 11.62 1.19
C LYS A 116 11.01 10.32 0.55
N GLU A 117 10.95 9.20 1.27
CA GLU A 117 11.38 7.91 0.72
C GLU A 117 10.56 7.46 -0.48
N LEU A 118 9.23 7.68 -0.48
CA LEU A 118 8.38 7.41 -1.64
C LEU A 118 8.83 8.17 -2.89
N THR A 119 9.17 9.46 -2.74
CA THR A 119 9.63 10.28 -3.88
C THR A 119 11.00 9.85 -4.41
N VAL A 120 11.91 9.38 -3.54
CA VAL A 120 13.24 8.88 -3.94
C VAL A 120 13.11 7.51 -4.63
N SER A 121 12.36 6.59 -4.04
CA SER A 121 12.21 5.22 -4.53
C SER A 121 11.42 5.12 -5.85
N TYR A 122 10.52 6.07 -6.14
CA TYR A 122 9.71 6.08 -7.38
C TYR A 122 10.13 7.11 -8.45
N SER A 123 10.94 8.14 -8.12
CA SER A 123 11.45 9.07 -9.14
C SER A 123 12.53 8.48 -10.07
N LEU A 124 13.06 7.29 -9.76
CA LEU A 124 14.09 6.62 -10.58
C LEU A 124 13.51 5.72 -11.70
N LYS A 125 12.22 5.86 -12.03
CA LYS A 125 11.54 5.07 -13.06
C LYS A 125 10.80 5.90 -14.12
N LYS A 126 11.19 7.17 -14.30
CA LYS A 126 10.88 7.91 -15.54
C LYS A 126 12.07 7.86 -16.48
#